data_AF-A8ZWA1-F1
#
_entry.id   AF-A8ZWA1-F1
#
_cell.length_a   1.000
_cell.length_b   1.000
_cell.length_c   1.000
_cell.angle_alpha   90.00
_cell.angle_beta   90.00
_cell.angle_gamma   90.00
#
_symmetry.space_group_name_H-M   'P 1'
#
loop_
_entity.id
_entity.type
_entity.pdbx_description
1 polymer ?
#
loop_
_entity_poly.entity_id
_entity_poly.type
_entity_poly.pdbx_seq_one_letter_code
_entity_poly.pdbx_strand_id
1 'polypeptide(L)'
;MRAELWALLTAACWATGSLLEKRGVISGGLAPVMGTTVRTLVSLAFLTIISFPYWGQVRAAGPKPIALIALGGGILAGGLGIMFLYTGLKHGHLSTVMTIAFCMAPVLGTVLGYLFLNERLSLVQTVGIVLCVAGAAMVTFFKQG
;
A
#
# COMPACT_ATOMS: atom_id res chain seq x y z
N MET A 1 -1.26 20.43 11.11
CA MET A 1 -2.31 19.40 10.91
C MET A 1 -1.76 18.07 11.38
N ARG A 2 -2.58 17.24 12.03
CA ARG A 2 -2.19 15.97 12.64
C ARG A 2 -2.02 14.88 11.56
N ALA A 3 -0.86 14.24 11.48
CA ALA A 3 -0.52 13.23 10.47
C ALA A 3 -1.49 12.02 10.48
N GLU A 4 -2.10 11.78 11.63
CA GLU A 4 -3.09 10.74 11.89
C GLU A 4 -4.35 10.91 11.04
N LEU A 5 -4.74 12.15 10.73
CA LEU A 5 -5.91 12.41 9.88
C LEU A 5 -5.67 11.94 8.43
N TRP A 6 -4.46 12.15 7.90
CA TRP A 6 -4.09 11.67 6.58
C TRP A 6 -4.06 10.14 6.51
N ALA A 7 -3.64 9.47 7.59
CA ALA A 7 -3.67 8.02 7.68
C ALA A 7 -5.11 7.47 7.68
N LEU A 8 -6.04 8.14 8.36
CA LEU A 8 -7.46 7.77 8.35
C LEU A 8 -8.10 7.93 6.97
N LEU A 9 -7.84 9.05 6.29
CA LEU A 9 -8.30 9.27 4.92
C LEU A 9 -7.71 8.22 3.96
N THR A 10 -6.42 7.90 4.13
CA THR A 10 -5.74 6.84 3.39
C THR A 10 -6.44 5.49 3.58
N ALA A 11 -6.77 5.14 4.83
CA ALA A 11 -7.48 3.90 5.15
C ALA A 11 -8.87 3.84 4.49
N ALA A 12 -9.61 4.95 4.49
CA ALA A 12 -10.91 5.04 3.83
C ALA A 12 -10.80 4.84 2.30
N CYS A 13 -9.83 5.50 1.64
CA CYS A 13 -9.59 5.34 0.21
C CYS A 13 -9.14 3.92 -0.16
N TRP A 14 -8.27 3.30 0.63
CA TRP A 14 -7.83 1.92 0.40
C TRP A 14 -8.98 0.92 0.57
N ALA A 15 -9.79 1.05 1.62
CA ALA A 15 -10.91 0.15 1.85
C ALA A 15 -11.95 0.22 0.71
N THR A 16 -12.35 1.42 0.30
CA THR A 16 -13.32 1.60 -0.78
C THR A 16 -12.74 1.23 -2.15
N GLY A 17 -11.53 1.68 -2.44
CA GLY A 17 -10.83 1.39 -3.70
C GLY A 17 -10.60 -0.10 -3.92
N SER A 18 -10.08 -0.81 -2.91
CA SER A 18 -9.83 -2.25 -3.01
C SER A 18 -11.10 -3.08 -3.14
N LEU A 19 -12.22 -2.65 -2.55
CA LEU A 19 -13.52 -3.28 -2.77
C LEU A 19 -13.99 -3.13 -4.21
N LEU A 20 -13.95 -1.90 -4.76
CA LEU A 20 -14.39 -1.62 -6.13
C LEU A 20 -13.53 -2.34 -7.16
N GLU A 21 -12.21 -2.29 -7.00
CA GLU A 21 -11.27 -2.94 -7.91
C GLU A 21 -11.39 -4.47 -7.85
N LYS A 22 -11.50 -5.06 -6.64
CA LYS A 22 -11.78 -6.49 -6.51
C LYS A 22 -13.06 -6.88 -7.26
N ARG A 23 -14.14 -6.10 -7.09
CA ARG A 23 -15.41 -6.35 -7.80
C ARG A 23 -15.24 -6.26 -9.31
N GLY A 24 -14.58 -5.21 -9.81
CA GLY A 24 -14.35 -5.01 -11.25
C GLY A 24 -13.49 -6.12 -11.87
N VAL A 25 -12.44 -6.56 -11.17
CA VAL A 25 -11.59 -7.68 -11.64
C VAL A 25 -12.37 -8.98 -11.71
N ILE A 26 -13.21 -9.28 -10.72
CA ILE A 26 -14.03 -10.50 -10.70
C ILE A 26 -15.14 -10.43 -11.75
N SER A 27 -15.91 -9.34 -11.80
CA SER A 27 -17.05 -9.20 -12.73
C SER A 27 -16.61 -9.16 -14.19
N GLY A 28 -15.45 -8.58 -14.48
CA GLY A 28 -14.88 -8.54 -15.82
C GLY A 28 -14.07 -9.79 -16.21
N GLY A 29 -13.95 -10.79 -15.33
CA GLY A 29 -13.12 -11.98 -15.57
C GLY A 29 -11.63 -11.68 -15.78
N LEU A 30 -11.15 -10.53 -15.27
CA LEU A 30 -9.81 -10.05 -15.57
C LEU A 30 -8.74 -10.80 -14.76
N ALA A 31 -7.54 -10.87 -15.33
CA ALA A 31 -6.35 -11.19 -14.55
C ALA A 31 -6.04 -10.02 -13.59
N PRO A 32 -5.56 -10.27 -12.35
CA PRO A 32 -5.22 -9.21 -11.39
C PRO A 32 -4.22 -8.18 -11.95
N VAL A 33 -3.26 -8.66 -12.75
CA VAL A 33 -2.29 -7.79 -13.44
C VAL A 33 -2.97 -6.81 -14.39
N MET A 34 -4.02 -7.23 -15.10
CA MET A 34 -4.76 -6.36 -16.01
C MET A 34 -5.54 -5.28 -15.25
N GLY A 35 -6.21 -5.66 -14.14
CA GLY A 35 -6.86 -4.69 -13.25
C GLY A 35 -5.86 -3.66 -12.70
N THR A 36 -4.69 -4.14 -12.27
CA THR A 36 -3.59 -3.30 -11.77
C THR A 36 -3.07 -2.34 -12.85
N THR A 37 -2.94 -2.79 -14.09
CA THR A 37 -2.54 -1.95 -15.22
C THR A 37 -3.56 -0.86 -15.50
N VAL A 38 -4.85 -1.20 -15.60
CA VAL A 38 -5.93 -0.22 -15.82
C VAL A 38 -5.95 0.82 -14.70
N ARG A 39 -5.89 0.37 -13.43
CA ARG A 39 -5.78 1.25 -12.26
C ARG A 39 -4.59 2.19 -12.39
N THR A 40 -3.42 1.67 -12.78
CA THR A 40 -2.18 2.47 -12.88
C THR A 40 -2.28 3.52 -13.98
N LEU A 41 -2.88 3.18 -15.13
CA LEU A 41 -3.09 4.14 -16.23
C LEU A 41 -4.04 5.27 -15.82
N VAL A 42 -5.16 4.93 -15.18
CA VAL A 42 -6.12 5.92 -14.67
C VAL A 42 -5.47 6.79 -13.59
N SER A 43 -4.73 6.17 -12.67
CA SER A 43 -4.01 6.88 -11.60
C SER A 43 -2.94 7.82 -12.18
N LEU A 44 -2.21 7.37 -13.21
CA LEU A 44 -1.20 8.19 -13.88
C LEU A 44 -1.84 9.42 -14.51
N ALA A 45 -2.94 9.25 -15.26
CA ALA A 45 -3.65 10.38 -15.87
C ALA A 45 -4.18 11.37 -14.83
N PHE A 46 -4.73 10.88 -13.72
CA PHE A 46 -5.21 11.72 -12.63
C PHE A 46 -4.06 12.48 -11.93
N LEU A 47 -2.96 11.78 -11.62
CA LEU A 47 -1.81 12.35 -10.93
C LEU A 47 -1.02 13.32 -11.81
N THR A 48 -0.95 13.11 -13.13
CA THR A 48 -0.29 14.07 -14.05
C THR A 48 -1.03 15.40 -14.08
N ILE A 49 -2.37 15.40 -14.06
CA ILE A 49 -3.18 16.62 -13.99
C ILE A 49 -2.91 17.38 -12.69
N ILE A 50 -2.95 16.71 -11.54
CA ILE A 50 -2.76 17.35 -10.24
C ILE A 50 -1.31 17.80 -10.01
N SER A 51 -0.35 17.04 -10.53
CA SER A 51 1.07 17.33 -10.34
C SER A 51 1.59 18.44 -11.25
N PHE A 52 0.85 18.85 -12.29
CA PHE A 52 1.27 19.83 -13.31
C PHE A 52 2.06 21.05 -12.77
N PRO A 53 1.61 21.79 -11.73
CA PRO A 53 2.35 22.95 -11.22
C PRO A 53 3.68 22.60 -10.54
N TYR A 54 3.92 21.34 -10.19
CA TYR A 54 5.08 20.89 -9.42
C TYR A 54 6.18 20.22 -10.27
N TRP A 55 6.01 20.11 -11.60
CA TRP A 55 6.98 19.45 -12.48
C TRP A 55 8.38 20.08 -12.47
N GLY A 56 8.50 21.36 -12.08
CA GLY A 56 9.80 22.02 -11.86
C GLY A 56 10.66 21.32 -10.80
N GLN A 57 10.04 20.67 -9.80
CA GLN A 57 10.75 19.95 -8.73
C GLN A 57 11.49 18.72 -9.25
N VAL A 58 10.94 18.05 -10.27
CA VAL A 58 11.57 16.86 -10.88
C VAL A 58 12.91 17.22 -11.50
N ARG A 59 12.99 18.37 -12.17
CA ARG A 59 14.23 18.88 -12.77
C ARG A 59 15.26 19.27 -11.72
N ALA A 60 14.81 19.80 -10.58
CA ALA A 60 15.67 20.23 -9.48
C ALA A 60 16.18 19.07 -8.60
N ALA A 61 15.47 17.94 -8.55
CA ALA A 61 15.77 16.83 -7.64
C ALA A 61 17.02 16.01 -8.02
N GLY A 62 17.45 16.06 -9.29
CA GLY A 62 18.55 15.23 -9.80
C GLY A 62 18.20 13.74 -9.94
N PRO A 63 19.10 12.90 -10.47
CA PRO A 63 18.76 11.53 -10.90
C PRO A 63 18.55 10.55 -9.74
N LYS A 64 19.24 10.72 -8.61
CA LYS A 64 19.20 9.76 -7.49
C LYS A 64 17.83 9.72 -6.79
N PRO A 65 17.21 10.85 -6.38
CA PRO A 65 15.87 10.81 -5.79
C PRO A 65 14.82 10.26 -6.75
N ILE A 66 14.91 10.60 -8.04
CA ILE A 66 14.01 10.08 -9.08
C ILE A 66 14.17 8.56 -9.21
N ALA A 67 15.40 8.03 -9.21
CA ALA A 67 15.63 6.59 -9.24
C ALA A 67 15.06 5.88 -8.01
N LEU A 68 15.22 6.44 -6.81
CA LEU A 68 14.64 5.87 -5.57
C LEU A 68 13.11 5.85 -5.62
N ILE A 69 12.48 6.92 -6.10
CA ILE A 69 11.02 6.99 -6.26
C ILE A 69 10.55 5.99 -7.33
N ALA A 70 11.24 5.90 -8.46
CA ALA A 70 10.89 5.00 -9.55
C ALA A 70 11.02 3.53 -9.14
N LEU A 71 12.13 3.15 -8.50
CA LEU A 71 12.38 1.77 -8.07
C LEU A 71 11.52 1.40 -6.86
N GLY A 72 11.56 2.20 -5.80
CA GLY A 72 10.85 1.91 -4.55
C GLY A 72 9.35 2.15 -4.65
N GLY A 73 8.96 3.35 -5.06
CA GLY A 73 7.55 3.73 -5.17
C GLY A 73 6.86 3.15 -6.41
N GLY A 74 7.51 3.24 -7.56
CA GLY A 74 6.95 2.78 -8.84
C GLY A 74 6.93 1.26 -8.96
N ILE A 75 8.10 0.62 -8.98
CA ILE A 75 8.21 -0.83 -9.27
C ILE A 75 7.81 -1.66 -8.04
N LEU A 76 8.44 -1.43 -6.89
CA LEU A 76 8.22 -2.29 -5.71
C LEU A 76 6.82 -2.06 -5.10
N ALA A 77 6.50 -0.83 -4.70
CA ALA A 77 5.21 -0.55 -4.06
C ALA A 77 4.04 -0.55 -5.06
N GLY A 78 4.11 0.30 -6.10
CA GLY A 78 3.01 0.54 -7.03
C GLY A 78 2.77 -0.57 -8.07
N GLY A 79 3.82 -1.31 -8.43
CA GLY A 79 3.79 -2.41 -9.39
C GLY A 79 3.60 -3.76 -8.70
N LEU A 80 4.68 -4.30 -8.12
CA LEU A 80 4.72 -5.64 -7.52
C LEU A 80 3.83 -5.75 -6.29
N GLY A 81 3.92 -4.80 -5.36
CA GLY A 81 3.14 -4.81 -4.12
C GLY A 81 1.64 -4.81 -4.39
N ILE A 82 1.18 -3.94 -5.29
CA ILE A 82 -0.23 -3.90 -5.68
C ILE A 82 -0.62 -5.16 -6.47
N MET A 83 0.23 -5.67 -7.36
CA MET A 83 -0.04 -6.92 -8.08
C MET A 83 -0.23 -8.10 -7.12
N PHE A 84 0.63 -8.24 -6.11
CA PHE A 84 0.50 -9.28 -5.09
C PHE A 84 -0.77 -9.10 -4.26
N LEU A 85 -1.07 -7.86 -3.84
CA LEU A 85 -2.29 -7.55 -3.09
C LEU A 85 -3.54 -7.97 -3.84
N TYR A 86 -3.71 -7.55 -5.10
CA TYR A 86 -4.93 -7.86 -5.85
C TYR A 86 -5.00 -9.30 -6.34
N THR A 87 -3.85 -9.94 -6.53
CA THR A 87 -3.81 -11.39 -6.73
C THR A 87 -4.30 -12.13 -5.48
N GLY A 88 -3.88 -11.70 -4.29
CA GLY A 88 -4.42 -12.21 -3.02
C GLY A 88 -5.92 -11.94 -2.87
N LEU A 89 -6.37 -10.73 -3.18
CA LEU A 89 -7.78 -10.33 -3.08
C LEU A 89 -8.70 -11.09 -4.03
N LYS A 90 -8.21 -11.48 -5.21
CA LYS A 90 -8.96 -12.30 -6.16
C LYS A 90 -9.28 -13.69 -5.58
N HIS A 91 -8.37 -14.27 -4.79
CA HIS A 91 -8.51 -15.63 -4.25
C HIS A 91 -8.93 -15.66 -2.77
N GLY A 92 -8.85 -14.54 -2.05
CA GLY A 92 -9.09 -14.45 -0.61
C GLY A 92 -10.17 -13.44 -0.22
N HIS A 93 -10.54 -13.43 1.06
CA HIS A 93 -11.43 -12.41 1.62
C HIS A 93 -10.71 -11.06 1.71
N LEU A 94 -11.46 -9.97 1.47
CA LEU A 94 -10.94 -8.60 1.55
C LEU A 94 -10.36 -8.33 2.94
N SER A 95 -11.11 -8.68 4.00
CA SER A 95 -10.72 -8.51 5.40
C SER A 95 -9.39 -9.20 5.71
N THR A 96 -9.26 -10.49 5.37
CA THR A 96 -8.05 -11.26 5.66
C THR A 96 -6.83 -10.70 4.93
N VAL A 97 -6.91 -10.51 3.61
CA VAL A 97 -5.76 -10.11 2.79
C VAL A 97 -5.32 -8.69 3.13
N MET A 98 -6.25 -7.74 3.28
CA MET A 98 -5.90 -6.37 3.65
C MET A 98 -5.33 -6.30 5.06
N THR A 99 -5.88 -7.04 6.03
CA THR A 99 -5.35 -7.03 7.39
C THR A 99 -3.92 -7.55 7.45
N ILE A 100 -3.63 -8.67 6.77
CA ILE A 100 -2.24 -9.18 6.72
C ILE A 100 -1.33 -8.13 6.06
N ALA A 101 -1.70 -7.61 4.88
CA ALA A 101 -0.84 -6.68 4.14
C ALA A 101 -0.56 -5.39 4.93
N PHE A 102 -1.60 -4.76 5.49
CA PHE A 102 -1.49 -3.46 6.16
C PHE A 102 -1.06 -3.54 7.63
N CYS A 103 -1.15 -4.70 8.29
CA CYS A 103 -0.55 -4.88 9.62
C CYS A 103 0.91 -5.35 9.54
N MET A 104 1.30 -6.12 8.52
CA MET A 104 2.70 -6.55 8.34
C MET A 104 3.57 -5.46 7.72
N ALA A 105 3.04 -4.61 6.84
CA ALA A 105 3.82 -3.55 6.21
C ALA A 105 4.46 -2.59 7.24
N PRO A 106 3.77 -2.11 8.30
CA PRO A 106 4.39 -1.33 9.36
C PRO A 106 5.47 -2.10 10.14
N VAL A 107 5.31 -3.41 10.35
CA VAL A 107 6.32 -4.24 11.04
C VAL A 107 7.62 -4.25 10.23
N LEU A 108 7.53 -4.59 8.95
CA LEU A 108 8.68 -4.63 8.05
C LEU A 108 9.26 -3.23 7.83
N GLY A 109 8.40 -2.22 7.63
CA GLY A 109 8.79 -0.83 7.49
C GLY A 109 9.55 -0.32 8.71
N THR A 110 9.13 -0.70 9.92
CA THR A 110 9.81 -0.38 11.17
C THR A 110 11.19 -1.02 11.25
N VAL A 111 11.31 -2.31 10.89
CA VAL A 111 12.61 -2.99 10.85
C VAL A 111 13.55 -2.32 9.85
N LEU A 112 13.05 -2.00 8.66
CA LEU A 112 13.83 -1.27 7.66
C LEU A 112 14.18 0.15 8.11
N GLY A 113 13.27 0.86 8.79
CA GLY A 113 13.49 2.18 9.36
C GLY A 113 14.57 2.19 10.43
N TYR A 114 14.54 1.19 11.32
CA TYR A 114 15.58 0.98 12.32
C TYR A 114 16.95 0.69 11.66
N LEU A 115 17.00 -0.21 10.67
CA LEU A 115 18.25 -0.66 10.04
C LEU A 115 18.86 0.37 9.09
N PHE A 116 18.06 1.08 8.30
CA PHE A 116 18.53 1.92 7.20
C PHE A 116 18.32 3.43 7.43
N LEU A 117 17.35 3.82 8.26
CA LEU A 117 17.01 5.22 8.53
C LEU A 117 17.45 5.68 9.95
N ASN A 118 18.03 4.79 10.76
CA ASN A 118 18.42 5.04 12.16
C ASN A 118 17.24 5.52 13.04
N GLU A 119 16.03 5.07 12.75
CA GLU A 119 14.85 5.40 13.53
C GLU A 119 14.88 4.69 14.89
N ARG A 120 14.64 5.43 15.97
CA ARG A 120 14.55 4.86 17.33
C ARG A 120 13.15 4.36 17.61
N LEU A 121 13.05 3.11 18.05
CA LEU A 121 11.79 2.50 18.46
C LEU A 121 11.52 2.75 19.93
N SER A 122 10.38 3.40 20.21
CA SER A 122 9.88 3.47 21.58
C SER A 122 9.23 2.15 21.98
N LEU A 123 9.29 1.83 23.27
CA LEU A 123 8.70 0.61 23.84
C LEU A 123 7.18 0.54 23.58
N VAL A 124 6.51 1.70 23.61
CA VAL A 124 5.07 1.83 23.29
C VAL A 124 4.78 1.49 21.82
N GLN A 125 5.60 1.97 20.88
CA GLN A 125 5.46 1.63 19.45
C GLN A 125 5.67 0.14 19.21
N THR A 126 6.67 -0.47 19.86
CA THR A 126 6.92 -1.92 19.75
C THR A 126 5.72 -2.73 20.22
N VAL A 127 5.12 -2.37 21.38
CA VAL A 127 3.90 -3.03 21.88
C VAL A 127 2.75 -2.86 20.90
N GLY A 128 2.56 -1.66 20.33
CA GLY A 128 1.54 -1.42 19.31
C GLY A 128 1.71 -2.29 18.07
N ILE A 129 2.94 -2.44 17.57
CA ILE A 129 3.27 -3.30 16.44
C ILE A 129 2.94 -4.77 16.76
N VAL A 130 3.31 -5.26 17.94
CA VAL A 130 2.98 -6.62 18.39
C VAL A 130 1.46 -6.84 18.45
N LEU A 131 0.70 -5.87 18.94
CA LEU A 131 -0.76 -5.94 18.96
C LEU A 131 -1.36 -5.94 17.55
N CYS A 132 -0.82 -5.15 16.61
CA CYS A 132 -1.24 -5.20 15.21
C CYS A 132 -1.00 -6.58 14.59
N VAL A 133 0.15 -7.20 14.86
CA VAL A 133 0.47 -8.56 14.39
C VAL A 133 -0.49 -9.59 14.99
N ALA A 134 -0.72 -9.52 16.30
CA ALA A 134 -1.65 -10.42 16.99
C ALA A 134 -3.08 -10.27 16.46
N GLY A 135 -3.55 -9.04 16.25
CA GLY A 135 -4.85 -8.75 15.65
C GLY A 135 -4.96 -9.30 14.23
N ALA A 136 -3.92 -9.13 13.41
CA ALA A 136 -3.88 -9.71 12.06
C ALA A 136 -3.95 -11.24 12.11
N ALA A 137 -3.20 -11.88 13.01
CA ALA A 137 -3.26 -13.32 13.22
C ALA A 137 -4.69 -13.77 13.58
N MET A 138 -5.34 -13.11 14.54
CA MET A 138 -6.73 -13.43 14.92
C MET A 138 -7.71 -13.34 13.74
N VAL A 139 -7.61 -12.30 12.92
CA VAL A 139 -8.44 -12.14 11.71
C VAL A 139 -8.18 -13.26 10.70
N THR A 140 -6.94 -13.77 10.61
CA THR A 140 -6.63 -14.91 9.76
C THR A 140 -7.15 -16.24 10.31
N PHE A 141 -7.12 -16.44 11.63
CA PHE A 141 -7.63 -17.66 12.28
C PHE A 141 -9.14 -17.80 12.20
N PHE A 142 -9.90 -16.70 12.08
CA PHE A 142 -11.34 -16.75 11.82
C PHE A 142 -11.69 -17.34 10.44
N LYS A 143 -10.68 -17.66 9.60
CA LYS A 143 -10.84 -18.31 8.30
C LYS A 143 -10.71 -19.85 8.36
N GLN A 144 -11.16 -20.46 9.45
CA GLN A 144 -11.45 -21.89 9.52
C GLN A 144 -12.92 -22.09 9.96
N GLY A 145 -13.81 -22.06 8.98
CA GLY A 145 -15.25 -22.28 9.10
C GLY A 145 -15.88 -22.22 7.73
#